data_AF-A0A314U6V8-F1
#
_entry.id   AF-A0A314U6V8-F1
#
_cell.length_a   1.000
_cell.length_b   1.000
_cell.length_c   1.000
_cell.angle_alpha   90.00
_cell.angle_beta   90.00
_cell.angle_gamma   90.00
#
_symmetry.space_group_name_H-M   'P 1'
#
loop_
_entity.id
_entity.type
_entity.pdbx_description
1 polymer ?
#
loop_
_entity_poly.entity_id
_entity_poly.type
_entity_poly.pdbx_seq_one_letter_code
_entity_poly.pdbx_strand_id
1 'polypeptide(L)'
;MLKAPECPHHNLKIVEIVGYRGRINAVEHVMYLIENVVALDKLVIDPVTRWCYHPTGINRDIKDVKEEEEARDHAMHQLKKMVPSTVQFVCL
;
A
#
# COMPACT_ATOMS: atom_id res chain seq x y z
N MET A 1 2.67 -17.95 17.41
CA MET A 1 2.86 -16.58 16.87
C MET A 1 2.61 -15.61 18.00
N LEU A 2 3.55 -14.70 18.26
CA LEU A 2 3.35 -13.61 19.24
C LEU A 2 2.34 -12.63 18.64
N LYS A 3 1.21 -12.43 19.33
CA LYS A 3 0.25 -11.38 18.97
C LYS A 3 0.87 -10.05 19.39
N ALA A 4 1.00 -9.11 18.47
CA ALA A 4 1.45 -7.76 18.81
C ALA A 4 0.51 -7.19 19.90
N PRO A 5 1.04 -6.41 20.86
CA PRO A 5 0.19 -5.73 21.84
C PRO A 5 -0.86 -4.89 21.11
N GLU A 6 -2.09 -4.87 21.62
CA GLU A 6 -3.15 -4.00 21.09
C GLU A 6 -2.78 -2.55 21.40
N CYS A 7 -2.10 -1.91 20.47
CA CYS A 7 -1.83 -0.48 20.47
C CYS A 7 -2.78 0.19 19.47
N PRO A 8 -4.05 0.46 19.84
CA PRO A 8 -4.98 1.11 18.94
C PRO A 8 -4.43 2.48 18.53
N HIS A 9 -4.08 2.61 17.25
CA HIS A 9 -3.49 3.82 16.70
C HIS A 9 -4.56 4.89 16.49
N HIS A 10 -5.06 5.47 17.59
CA HIS A 10 -6.18 6.44 17.61
C HIS A 10 -5.94 7.74 16.82
N ASN A 11 -4.68 8.03 16.47
CA ASN A 11 -4.31 9.25 15.78
C ASN A 11 -3.78 9.02 14.35
N LEU A 12 -3.61 7.75 13.93
CA LEU A 12 -3.12 7.42 12.60
C LEU A 12 -4.29 7.39 11.62
N LYS A 13 -4.56 8.53 10.99
CA LYS A 13 -5.73 8.70 10.11
C LYS A 13 -5.46 8.38 8.65
N ILE A 14 -4.22 8.57 8.20
CA ILE A 14 -3.86 8.41 6.80
C ILE A 14 -2.64 7.51 6.75
N VAL A 15 -2.72 6.48 5.91
CA VAL A 15 -1.60 5.59 5.62
C VAL A 15 -1.33 5.62 4.12
N GLU A 16 -0.07 5.78 3.77
CA GLU A 16 0.43 5.69 2.40
C GLU A 16 1.42 4.54 2.30
N ILE A 17 1.18 3.63 1.35
CA ILE A 17 2.07 2.52 1.03
C ILE A 17 2.78 2.84 -0.28
N VAL A 18 4.04 3.23 -0.19
CA VAL A 18 4.88 3.59 -1.33
C VAL A 18 5.66 2.38 -1.85
N GLY A 19 5.75 2.25 -3.18
CA GLY A 19 6.42 1.14 -3.85
C GLY A 19 5.64 -0.18 -3.77
N TYR A 20 4.31 -0.13 -3.70
CA TYR A 20 3.48 -1.32 -3.71
C TYR A 20 3.66 -2.13 -5.01
N ARG A 21 3.90 -3.44 -4.90
CA ARG A 21 4.15 -4.36 -6.04
C ARG A 21 3.18 -5.55 -6.11
N GLY A 22 2.04 -5.48 -5.44
CA GLY A 22 1.05 -6.57 -5.46
C GLY A 22 1.51 -7.89 -4.83
N ARG A 23 2.60 -7.89 -4.05
CA ARG A 23 3.10 -9.10 -3.38
C ARG A 23 2.22 -9.49 -2.20
N ILE A 24 2.11 -10.79 -1.93
CA ILE A 24 1.28 -11.35 -0.84
C ILE A 24 1.63 -10.72 0.51
N ASN A 25 2.92 -10.60 0.84
CA ASN A 25 3.37 -9.98 2.08
C ASN A 25 2.96 -8.50 2.20
N ALA A 26 2.89 -7.76 1.09
CA ALA A 26 2.41 -6.38 1.08
C ALA A 26 0.89 -6.32 1.32
N VAL A 27 0.13 -7.29 0.79
CA VAL A 27 -1.31 -7.42 1.06
C VAL A 27 -1.56 -7.68 2.53
N GLU A 28 -0.83 -8.63 3.13
CA GLU A 28 -0.95 -8.96 4.56
C GLU A 28 -0.67 -7.75 5.45
N HIS A 29 0.34 -6.93 5.11
CA HIS A 29 0.62 -5.69 5.83
C HIS A 29 -0.51 -4.67 5.71
N VAL A 30 -1.07 -4.50 4.52
CA VAL A 30 -2.22 -3.60 4.32
C VAL A 30 -3.43 -4.06 5.14
N MET A 31 -3.72 -5.36 5.15
CA MET A 31 -4.81 -5.92 5.95
C MET A 31 -4.59 -5.68 7.44
N TYR A 32 -3.37 -5.93 7.94
CA TYR A 32 -3.03 -5.67 9.34
C TYR A 32 -3.29 -4.21 9.72
N LEU A 33 -2.93 -3.25 8.84
CA LEU A 33 -3.17 -1.83 9.07
C LEU A 33 -4.66 -1.51 9.09
N ILE A 34 -5.44 -2.05 8.16
CA ILE A 34 -6.90 -1.88 8.12
C ILE A 34 -7.55 -2.40 9.41
N GLU A 35 -7.07 -3.52 9.94
CA GLU A 35 -7.63 -4.16 11.14
C GLU A 35 -7.25 -3.47 12.45
N ASN A 36 -6.04 -2.90 12.54
CA ASN A 36 -5.49 -2.41 13.81
C ASN A 36 -5.46 -0.88 13.92
N VAL A 37 -5.57 -0.16 12.82
CA VAL A 37 -5.59 1.31 12.81
C VAL A 37 -7.04 1.80 12.94
N VAL A 38 -7.49 1.90 14.19
CA VAL A 38 -8.89 2.23 14.54
C VAL A 38 -9.36 3.57 13.97
N ALA A 39 -8.46 4.54 13.81
CA ALA A 39 -8.79 5.88 13.32
C ALA A 39 -8.51 6.07 11.82
N LEU A 40 -8.32 4.99 11.04
CA LEU A 40 -7.96 5.09 9.63
C LEU A 40 -9.10 5.72 8.82
N ASP A 41 -8.86 6.91 8.29
CA ASP A 41 -9.76 7.65 7.40
C ASP A 41 -9.41 7.41 5.92
N LYS A 42 -8.12 7.22 5.60
CA LYS A 42 -7.64 7.10 4.21
C LYS A 42 -6.47 6.15 4.06
N LEU A 43 -6.55 5.28 3.05
CA LEU A 43 -5.47 4.42 2.59
C LEU A 43 -5.07 4.80 1.16
N VAL A 44 -3.79 5.13 0.97
CA VAL A 44 -3.20 5.45 -0.33
C VAL A 44 -2.22 4.33 -0.73
N ILE A 45 -2.37 3.81 -1.93
CA ILE A 45 -1.43 2.90 -2.56
C ILE A 45 -0.69 3.69 -3.65
N ASP A 46 0.60 3.95 -3.43
CA ASP A 46 1.50 4.52 -4.43
C ASP A 46 2.44 3.41 -4.93
N PRO A 47 2.26 2.88 -6.15
CA PRO A 47 3.14 1.86 -6.69
C PRO A 47 4.50 2.42 -7.14
N VAL A 48 4.64 3.75 -7.28
CA VAL A 48 5.84 4.37 -7.84
C VAL A 48 7.04 4.18 -6.91
N THR A 49 8.08 3.52 -7.43
CA THR A 49 9.34 3.35 -6.70
C THR A 49 10.27 4.52 -6.94
N ARG A 50 10.26 5.48 -6.01
CA ARG A 50 11.12 6.67 -6.06
C ARG A 50 12.55 6.43 -5.52
N TRP A 51 12.79 5.28 -4.91
CA TRP A 51 14.03 4.93 -4.21
C TRP A 51 15.02 4.13 -5.05
N CYS A 52 14.63 3.72 -6.27
CA CYS A 52 15.51 3.03 -7.20
C CYS A 52 16.53 4.02 -7.77
N TYR A 53 17.57 4.32 -6.99
CA TYR A 53 18.77 4.96 -7.53
C TYR A 53 19.45 3.96 -8.46
N HIS A 54 19.20 4.07 -9.76
CA HIS A 54 20.05 3.40 -10.74
C HIS A 54 21.43 4.07 -10.74
N PRO A 55 22.54 3.29 -10.67
CA PRO A 55 23.90 3.83 -10.71
C PRO A 55 24.19 4.72 -11.93
N THR A 56 23.37 4.61 -12.98
CA THR A 56 23.49 5.30 -14.27
C THR A 56 22.57 6.53 -14.41
N GLY A 57 21.86 6.94 -13.35
CA GLY A 57 20.93 8.07 -13.36
C GLY A 57 19.46 7.65 -13.44
N ILE A 58 18.56 8.65 -13.33
CA ILE A 58 17.10 8.51 -13.32
C ILE A 58 16.61 7.97 -14.67
N ASN A 59 16.72 6.67 -14.91
CA ASN A 59 16.08 6.05 -16.07
C ASN A 59 15.14 4.98 -15.54
N ARG A 60 13.93 5.44 -15.24
CA ARG A 60 12.74 4.62 -15.03
C ARG A 60 12.50 3.86 -16.34
N ASP A 61 12.63 2.55 -16.31
CA ASP A 61 12.49 1.70 -17.51
C ASP A 61 11.00 1.44 -17.80
N ILE A 62 10.69 1.05 -19.03
CA ILE A 62 9.36 0.57 -19.45
C ILE A 62 8.91 -0.58 -18.53
N LYS A 63 9.86 -1.41 -18.07
CA LYS A 63 9.59 -2.48 -17.11
C LYS A 63 9.07 -1.95 -15.77
N ASP A 64 9.63 -0.85 -15.27
CA ASP A 64 9.18 -0.26 -14.00
C ASP A 64 7.75 0.27 -14.14
N VAL A 65 7.46 0.96 -15.25
CA VAL A 65 6.11 1.49 -15.55
C VAL A 65 5.10 0.36 -15.63
N LYS A 66 5.44 -0.72 -16.35
CA LYS A 66 4.58 -1.89 -16.47
C LYS A 66 4.33 -2.56 -15.10
N GLU A 67 5.37 -2.72 -14.29
CA GLU A 67 5.23 -3.31 -12.95
C GLU A 67 4.38 -2.39 -12.04
N GLU A 68 4.46 -1.07 -12.18
CA GLU A 68 3.59 -0.14 -11.45
C GLU A 68 2.13 -0.25 -11.90
N GLU A 69 1.86 -0.38 -13.20
CA GLU A 69 0.51 -0.60 -13.74
C GLU A 69 -0.09 -1.92 -13.23
N GLU A 70 0.67 -3.02 -13.31
CA GLU A 70 0.26 -4.32 -12.76
C GLU A 70 -0.03 -4.23 -11.26
N ALA A 71 0.75 -3.42 -10.52
CA ALA A 71 0.52 -3.19 -9.10
C ALA A 71 -0.75 -2.36 -8.83
N ARG A 72 -1.08 -1.35 -9.65
CA ARG A 72 -2.35 -0.61 -9.55
C ARG A 72 -3.54 -1.52 -9.78
N ASP A 73 -3.48 -2.34 -10.82
CA ASP A 73 -4.52 -3.30 -11.15
C ASP A 73 -4.73 -4.29 -10.01
N HIS A 74 -3.63 -4.83 -9.47
CA HIS A 74 -3.69 -5.72 -8.32
C HIS A 74 -4.34 -5.04 -7.10
N ALA A 75 -3.92 -3.82 -6.76
CA ALA A 75 -4.48 -3.07 -5.63
C ALA A 75 -6.00 -2.81 -5.80
N MET A 76 -6.44 -2.44 -7.00
CA MET A 76 -7.85 -2.18 -7.31
C MET A 76 -8.70 -3.45 -7.30
N HIS A 77 -8.15 -4.60 -7.70
CA HIS A 77 -8.89 -5.87 -7.73
C HIS A 77 -8.90 -6.61 -6.39
N GLN A 78 -7.87 -6.43 -5.56
CA GLN A 78 -7.72 -7.13 -4.27
C GLN A 78 -7.99 -6.19 -3.09
N LEU A 79 -7.13 -5.19 -2.88
CA LEU A 79 -7.19 -4.34 -1.69
C LEU A 79 -8.49 -3.56 -1.58
N LYS A 80 -8.96 -2.97 -2.70
CA LYS A 80 -10.21 -2.18 -2.69
C LYS A 80 -11.43 -2.96 -2.19
N LYS A 81 -11.45 -4.29 -2.35
CA LYS A 81 -12.54 -5.15 -1.86
C LYS A 81 -12.47 -5.43 -0.36
N MET A 82 -11.28 -5.30 0.22
CA MET A 82 -11.02 -5.56 1.65
C MET A 82 -11.11 -4.29 2.49
N VAL A 83 -10.92 -3.13 1.88
CA VAL A 83 -11.00 -1.83 2.57
C VAL A 83 -12.46 -1.53 2.93
N PRO A 84 -12.76 -1.25 4.21
CA PRO A 84 -14.09 -0.85 4.64
C PRO A 84 -14.58 0.40 3.89
N SER A 85 -15.88 0.49 3.62
CA SER A 85 -16.47 1.62 2.89
C SER A 85 -16.32 2.97 3.60
N THR A 86 -16.03 2.97 4.90
CA THR A 86 -15.74 4.16 5.71
C THR A 86 -14.34 4.71 5.49
N VAL A 87 -13.42 3.91 4.94
CA VAL A 87 -12.04 4.30 4.66
C VAL A 87 -11.94 4.73 3.20
N GLN A 88 -11.45 5.94 2.95
CA GLN A 88 -11.18 6.40 1.59
C GLN A 88 -10.00 5.61 1.01
N PHE A 89 -10.25 4.81 -0.04
CA PHE A 89 -9.20 4.13 -0.79
C PHE A 89 -8.77 4.93 -2.02
N VAL A 90 -7.48 5.19 -2.17
CA VAL A 90 -6.88 5.86 -3.33
C VAL A 90 -5.73 5.00 -3.86
N CYS A 91 -5.75 4.72 -5.16
CA CYS A 91 -4.63 4.12 -5.89
C CYS A 91 -4.08 5.19 -6.84
N LEU A 92 -2.82 5.58 -6.65
CA LEU A 92 -2.13 6.58 -7.47
C LEU A 92 -1.54 5.95 -8.72
#